data_AF-A0A0Q1AIX8-F1
#
_entry.id   AF-A0A0Q1AIX8-F1
#
_cell.length_a   1.000
_cell.length_b   1.000
_cell.length_c   1.000
_cell.angle_alpha   90.00
_cell.angle_beta   90.00
_cell.angle_gamma   90.00
#
_symmetry.space_group_name_H-M   'P 1'
#
loop_
_entity.id
_entity.type
_entity.pdbx_description
1 polymer ?
#
loop_
_entity_poly.entity_id
_entity_poly.type
_entity_poly.pdbx_seq_one_letter_code
_entity_poly.pdbx_strand_id
1 'polypeptide(L)'
;MRIMPYGALPLAEDVKNNGDDFLQISPLSDEDWSIAVRGIRRYEECAWHYFGKYENRGLWLGDKYLMYGENSPHRLAGDYVGVRRRGNFYRAWIKSGLSDRGEEGRGLSNFGSFDLVWKAVLRSLATDFFWRCDSWRKVGRVKFFEGKIPDAVGLIEIGRDGFPVNELHGEALDYWGSILNRSNVSYKNIHEGKSMMGVGCILYSKDNDDFWYHTVNSGQSDISWSFGLEIEDWVDLLFEEGMK
;
A
#
# COMPACT_ATOMS: atom_id res chain seq x y z
N MET A 1 15.19 14.65 -2.57
CA MET A 1 14.50 13.82 -3.55
C MET A 1 14.99 14.04 -4.97
N ARG A 2 15.43 12.96 -5.62
CA ARG A 2 15.80 12.86 -7.03
C ARG A 2 14.63 12.26 -7.81
N ILE A 3 14.16 12.92 -8.88
CA ILE A 3 13.19 12.34 -9.82
C ILE A 3 13.99 11.74 -10.96
N MET A 4 13.68 10.50 -11.31
CA MET A 4 14.39 9.78 -12.34
C MET A 4 13.66 9.87 -13.67
N PRO A 5 14.38 9.88 -14.81
CA PRO A 5 13.74 9.86 -16.12
C PRO A 5 12.82 8.65 -16.26
N TYR A 6 11.80 8.80 -17.09
CA TYR A 6 10.94 7.69 -17.47
C TYR A 6 11.77 6.50 -18.00
N GLY A 7 11.40 5.28 -17.59
CA GLY A 7 12.05 4.05 -18.07
C GLY A 7 13.48 3.82 -17.56
N ALA A 8 13.99 4.68 -16.67
CA ALA A 8 15.40 4.63 -16.33
C ALA A 8 15.76 3.50 -15.32
N LEU A 9 14.79 2.63 -14.97
CA LEU A 9 15.02 1.34 -14.29
C LEU A 9 14.82 0.19 -15.29
N PRO A 10 15.88 -0.29 -15.98
CA PRO A 10 15.78 -1.39 -16.94
C PRO A 10 15.06 -2.63 -16.38
N LEU A 11 15.28 -2.93 -15.09
CA LEU A 11 14.65 -4.06 -14.40
C LEU A 11 13.12 -3.98 -14.34
N ALA A 12 12.54 -2.79 -14.20
CA ALA A 12 11.08 -2.62 -14.18
C ALA A 12 10.45 -2.81 -15.57
N GLU A 13 11.24 -2.58 -16.64
CA GLU A 13 10.83 -2.82 -18.01
C GLU A 13 11.02 -4.29 -18.42
N ASP A 14 12.05 -4.97 -17.90
CA ASP A 14 12.31 -6.40 -18.17
C ASP A 14 11.27 -7.32 -17.50
N VAL A 15 10.77 -6.96 -16.30
CA VAL A 15 9.73 -7.72 -15.57
C VAL A 15 8.33 -7.54 -16.19
N LYS A 16 8.18 -6.69 -17.22
CA LYS A 16 6.93 -6.41 -17.94
C LYS A 16 6.22 -7.66 -18.50
N ASN A 17 6.96 -8.75 -18.72
CA ASN A 17 6.48 -9.96 -19.40
C ASN A 17 5.93 -11.06 -18.46
N ASN A 18 6.01 -10.91 -17.14
CA ASN A 18 5.49 -11.91 -16.20
C ASN A 18 4.01 -11.62 -15.81
N GLY A 19 3.10 -11.76 -16.76
CA GLY A 19 1.65 -11.85 -16.55
C GLY A 19 0.83 -10.59 -16.88
N ASP A 20 -0.21 -10.77 -17.72
CA ASP A 20 -1.09 -9.73 -18.27
C ASP A 20 -2.04 -9.05 -17.26
N ASP A 21 -2.01 -9.43 -15.99
CA ASP A 21 -2.99 -8.97 -14.99
C ASP A 21 -2.71 -7.59 -14.38
N PHE A 22 -1.77 -6.81 -14.94
CA PHE A 22 -1.40 -5.48 -14.44
C PHE A 22 -1.62 -4.39 -15.48
N LEU A 23 -2.31 -3.33 -15.05
CA LEU A 23 -2.63 -2.18 -15.87
C LEU A 23 -1.42 -1.27 -16.03
N GLN A 24 -1.39 -0.58 -17.17
CA GLN A 24 -0.54 0.59 -17.35
C GLN A 24 -1.01 1.70 -16.41
N ILE A 25 -0.06 2.35 -15.75
CA ILE A 25 -0.29 3.48 -14.84
C ILE A 25 0.39 4.76 -15.33
N SER A 26 1.26 4.67 -16.36
CA SER A 26 1.89 5.83 -16.98
C SER A 26 1.06 6.35 -18.17
N PRO A 27 0.84 7.68 -18.29
CA PRO A 27 1.19 8.69 -17.29
C PRO A 27 0.27 8.58 -16.06
N LEU A 28 0.81 8.89 -14.88
CA LEU A 28 -0.01 9.09 -13.68
C LEU A 28 -0.83 10.37 -13.83
N SER A 29 -1.94 10.47 -13.09
CA SER A 29 -2.65 11.75 -12.95
C SER A 29 -1.75 12.77 -12.24
N ASP A 30 -2.00 14.06 -12.48
CA ASP A 30 -1.26 15.13 -11.79
C ASP A 30 -1.42 15.05 -10.27
N GLU A 31 -2.59 14.59 -9.81
CA GLU A 31 -2.90 14.36 -8.40
C GLU A 31 -2.08 13.21 -7.81
N ASP A 32 -2.09 12.03 -8.45
CA ASP A 32 -1.32 10.87 -7.99
C ASP A 32 0.19 11.16 -7.99
N TRP A 33 0.68 11.86 -9.02
CA TRP A 33 2.07 12.27 -9.08
C TRP A 33 2.44 13.28 -7.97
N SER A 34 1.55 14.25 -7.70
CA SER A 34 1.73 15.20 -6.61
C SER A 34 1.80 14.51 -5.25
N ILE A 35 0.89 13.57 -4.98
CA ILE A 35 0.89 12.73 -3.76
C ILE A 35 2.20 11.97 -3.63
N ALA A 36 2.68 11.35 -4.72
CA ALA A 36 3.92 10.60 -4.73
C ALA A 36 5.13 11.45 -4.29
N VAL A 37 5.26 12.63 -4.91
CA VAL A 37 6.35 13.57 -4.66
C VAL A 37 6.28 14.17 -3.26
N ARG A 38 5.10 14.62 -2.84
CA ARG A 38 4.86 15.17 -1.49
C ARG A 38 5.21 14.16 -0.41
N GLY A 39 4.70 12.93 -0.53
CA GLY A 39 4.94 11.87 0.44
C GLY A 39 6.42 11.50 0.59
N ILE A 40 7.16 11.35 -0.51
CA ILE A 40 8.60 11.05 -0.46
C ILE A 40 9.40 12.20 0.13
N ARG A 41 9.10 13.45 -0.26
CA ARG A 41 9.77 14.62 0.32
C ARG A 41 9.58 14.66 1.83
N ARG A 42 8.35 14.48 2.29
CA ARG A 42 8.06 14.48 3.73
C ARG A 42 8.74 13.33 4.45
N TYR A 43 8.74 12.14 3.87
CA TYR A 43 9.46 10.99 4.41
C TYR A 43 10.97 11.25 4.56
N GLU A 44 11.61 11.81 3.52
CA GLU A 44 13.04 12.15 3.55
C GLU A 44 13.34 13.22 4.62
N GLU A 45 12.48 14.22 4.76
CA GLU A 45 12.57 15.24 5.81
C GLU A 45 12.46 14.65 7.22
N CYS A 46 11.48 13.77 7.46
CA CYS A 46 11.31 13.11 8.75
C CYS A 46 12.46 12.14 9.07
N ALA A 47 12.94 11.39 8.08
CA ALA A 47 14.12 10.53 8.24
C ALA A 47 15.36 11.34 8.66
N TRP A 48 15.56 12.52 8.06
CA TRP A 48 16.62 13.43 8.46
C TRP A 48 16.38 14.01 9.87
N HIS A 49 15.18 14.50 10.14
CA HIS A 49 14.85 15.15 11.41
C HIS A 49 14.99 14.21 12.62
N TYR A 50 14.41 13.01 12.56
CA TYR A 50 14.37 12.08 13.69
C TYR A 50 15.61 11.19 13.80
N PHE A 51 16.29 10.91 12.69
CA PHE A 51 17.40 9.93 12.66
C PHE A 51 18.72 10.47 12.12
N GLY A 52 18.77 11.74 11.66
CA GLY A 52 19.97 12.32 11.04
C GLY A 52 20.40 11.61 9.76
N LYS A 53 19.50 10.88 9.09
CA LYS A 53 19.83 10.15 7.86
C LYS A 53 19.36 10.89 6.63
N TYR A 54 20.29 11.09 5.71
CA TYR A 54 19.98 11.64 4.40
C TYR A 54 19.48 10.52 3.48
N GLU A 55 18.20 10.59 3.13
CA GLU A 55 17.57 9.69 2.17
C GLU A 55 17.38 10.42 0.84
N ASN A 56 17.78 9.79 -0.26
CA ASN A 56 17.60 10.32 -1.61
C ASN A 56 17.70 9.20 -2.66
N ARG A 57 16.89 8.15 -2.50
CA ARG A 57 17.02 6.91 -3.27
C ARG A 57 16.61 7.10 -4.74
N GLY A 58 15.59 7.93 -4.97
CA GLY A 58 15.12 8.31 -6.30
C GLY A 58 13.70 7.79 -6.56
N LEU A 59 12.85 8.63 -7.14
CA LEU A 59 11.49 8.30 -7.55
C LEU A 59 11.44 8.01 -9.05
N TRP A 60 10.89 6.86 -9.42
CA TRP A 60 10.90 6.33 -10.78
C TRP A 60 9.48 5.99 -11.23
N LEU A 61 9.11 6.45 -12.43
CA LEU A 61 7.87 6.08 -13.10
C LEU A 61 8.19 5.25 -14.34
N GLY A 62 7.61 4.05 -14.40
CA GLY A 62 7.60 3.18 -15.58
C GLY A 62 6.17 2.90 -16.02
N ASP A 63 5.99 2.11 -17.10
CA ASP A 63 4.68 1.82 -17.69
C ASP A 63 3.66 1.32 -16.66
N LYS A 64 4.06 0.37 -15.81
CA LYS A 64 3.18 -0.37 -14.88
C LYS A 64 3.55 -0.16 -13.40
N TYR A 65 4.51 0.72 -13.11
CA TYR A 65 5.13 0.85 -11.80
C TYR A 65 5.46 2.30 -11.45
N LEU A 66 5.27 2.64 -10.18
CA LEU A 66 5.90 3.79 -9.55
C LEU A 66 6.75 3.25 -8.39
N MET A 67 8.04 3.58 -8.35
CA MET A 67 9.02 2.99 -7.43
C MET A 67 9.88 4.06 -6.76
N TYR A 68 10.17 3.87 -5.48
CA TYR A 68 11.20 4.60 -4.75
C TYR A 68 12.35 3.65 -4.40
N GLY A 69 13.56 3.96 -4.86
CA GLY A 69 14.72 3.07 -4.66
C GLY A 69 15.97 3.48 -5.40
N GLU A 70 17.11 3.00 -4.92
CA GLU A 70 18.44 3.34 -5.42
C GLU A 70 18.95 2.28 -6.40
N ASN A 71 19.51 2.72 -7.52
CA ASN A 71 20.14 1.84 -8.50
C ASN A 71 21.56 1.46 -8.03
N SER A 72 21.66 0.54 -7.07
CA SER A 72 22.94 0.06 -6.55
C SER A 72 23.15 -1.43 -6.84
N PRO A 73 24.22 -1.82 -7.55
CA PRO A 73 24.46 -3.21 -7.98
C PRO A 73 24.94 -4.16 -6.87
N HIS A 74 24.89 -3.77 -5.60
CA HIS A 74 25.59 -4.46 -4.51
C HIS A 74 24.75 -4.75 -3.25
N ARG A 75 23.42 -4.73 -3.34
CA ARG A 75 22.56 -4.98 -2.17
C ARG A 75 21.55 -6.10 -2.40
N LEU A 76 21.84 -7.21 -1.73
CA LEU A 76 20.90 -8.29 -1.46
C LEU A 76 19.71 -7.74 -0.66
N ALA A 77 18.52 -7.76 -1.28
CA ALA A 77 17.18 -7.48 -0.76
C ALA A 77 16.61 -6.07 -1.02
N GLY A 78 15.70 -5.98 -1.99
CA GLY A 78 14.52 -5.10 -1.96
C GLY A 78 14.74 -3.59 -1.92
N ASP A 79 15.67 -3.05 -2.72
CA ASP A 79 15.98 -1.61 -2.71
C ASP A 79 14.94 -0.74 -3.41
N TYR A 80 14.02 -1.32 -4.19
CA TYR A 80 12.88 -0.61 -4.76
C TYR A 80 11.59 -1.02 -4.10
N VAL A 81 10.87 -0.05 -3.55
CA VAL A 81 9.52 -0.25 -3.02
C VAL A 81 8.59 0.76 -3.67
N GLY A 82 7.40 0.30 -4.00
CA GLY A 82 6.48 1.11 -4.78
C GLY A 82 5.16 0.42 -4.99
N VAL A 83 4.51 0.76 -6.11
CA VAL A 83 3.12 0.36 -6.35
C VAL A 83 2.88 -0.07 -7.78
N ARG A 84 1.82 -0.86 -7.95
CA ARG A 84 1.24 -1.25 -9.24
C ARG A 84 -0.28 -1.26 -9.14
N ARG A 85 -0.93 -1.30 -10.31
CA ARG A 85 -2.37 -1.48 -10.42
C ARG A 85 -2.73 -2.82 -11.05
N ARG A 86 -3.54 -3.62 -10.37
CA ARG A 86 -4.10 -4.86 -10.93
C ARG A 86 -5.19 -4.54 -11.95
N GLY A 87 -5.29 -5.38 -12.97
CA GLY A 87 -6.33 -5.34 -14.00
C GLY A 87 -7.50 -6.28 -13.75
N ASN A 88 -7.43 -7.10 -12.70
CA ASN A 88 -8.51 -8.00 -12.30
C ASN A 88 -9.71 -7.23 -11.69
N PHE A 89 -10.76 -7.97 -11.30
CA PHE A 89 -12.12 -7.47 -11.01
C PHE A 89 -12.22 -6.18 -10.17
N TYR A 90 -11.37 -6.00 -9.16
CA TYR A 90 -11.43 -4.85 -8.25
C TYR A 90 -10.46 -3.71 -8.60
N ARG A 91 -9.66 -3.86 -9.68
CA ARG A 91 -8.68 -2.89 -10.18
C ARG A 91 -7.81 -2.22 -9.10
N ALA A 92 -7.51 -2.97 -8.03
CA ALA A 92 -6.87 -2.43 -6.85
C ALA A 92 -5.41 -2.07 -7.11
N TRP A 93 -4.95 -1.16 -6.29
CA TRP A 93 -3.55 -0.89 -6.12
C TRP A 93 -2.91 -1.92 -5.18
N ILE A 94 -1.66 -2.26 -5.45
CA ILE A 94 -0.86 -3.16 -4.62
C ILE A 94 0.53 -2.59 -4.36
N LYS A 95 1.04 -2.83 -3.16
CA LYS A 95 2.44 -2.58 -2.85
C LYS A 95 3.30 -3.63 -3.55
N SER A 96 4.37 -3.19 -4.20
CA SER A 96 5.32 -4.05 -4.90
C SER A 96 6.74 -3.66 -4.51
N GLY A 97 7.64 -4.64 -4.53
CA GLY A 97 9.08 -4.40 -4.40
C GLY A 97 9.84 -5.09 -5.51
N LEU A 98 10.90 -4.45 -5.99
CA LEU A 98 11.80 -5.05 -6.99
C LEU A 98 13.17 -5.28 -6.35
N SER A 99 13.73 -6.45 -6.60
CA SER A 99 15.11 -6.77 -6.23
C SER A 99 16.05 -6.58 -7.44
N ASP A 100 17.33 -6.39 -7.13
CA ASP A 100 18.44 -6.38 -8.09
C ASP A 100 18.59 -7.69 -8.89
N ARG A 101 18.00 -8.79 -8.39
CA ARG A 101 17.93 -10.10 -9.05
C ARG A 101 16.78 -10.24 -10.04
N GLY A 102 15.99 -9.18 -10.26
CA GLY A 102 14.82 -9.23 -11.14
C GLY A 102 13.63 -9.98 -10.54
N GLU A 103 13.69 -10.35 -9.26
CA GLU A 103 12.54 -10.93 -8.55
C GLU A 103 11.62 -9.83 -8.03
N GLU A 104 10.34 -9.96 -8.31
CA GLU A 104 9.28 -9.08 -7.81
C GLU A 104 8.70 -9.66 -6.51
N GLY A 105 8.86 -8.92 -5.41
CA GLY A 105 8.13 -9.16 -4.17
C GLY A 105 6.76 -8.47 -4.22
N ARG A 106 5.69 -9.18 -3.90
CA ARG A 106 4.32 -8.63 -3.91
C ARG A 106 3.76 -8.54 -2.51
N GLY A 107 3.12 -7.41 -2.20
CA GLY A 107 2.26 -7.29 -1.03
C GLY A 107 1.05 -8.21 -1.15
N LEU A 108 0.60 -8.74 0.00
CA LEU A 108 -0.64 -9.52 0.09
C LEU A 108 -1.88 -8.62 0.26
N SER A 109 -1.67 -7.33 0.47
CA SER A 109 -2.74 -6.34 0.67
C SER A 109 -3.15 -5.69 -0.65
N ASN A 110 -4.44 -5.41 -0.77
CA ASN A 110 -5.02 -4.67 -1.90
C ASN A 110 -5.60 -3.34 -1.38
N PHE A 111 -5.52 -2.29 -2.18
CA PHE A 111 -5.94 -0.94 -1.79
C PHE A 111 -6.87 -0.34 -2.84
N GLY A 112 -7.89 0.38 -2.37
CA GLY A 112 -8.88 1.03 -3.23
C GLY A 112 -8.35 2.22 -4.03
N SER A 113 -7.39 2.96 -3.47
CA SER A 113 -6.85 4.19 -4.05
C SER A 113 -5.32 4.19 -4.13
N PHE A 114 -4.80 5.03 -5.02
CA PHE A 114 -3.37 5.26 -5.16
C PHE A 114 -2.78 5.83 -3.87
N ASP A 115 -3.44 6.85 -3.30
CA ASP A 115 -3.06 7.48 -2.04
C ASP A 115 -2.82 6.45 -0.92
N LEU A 116 -3.78 5.56 -0.68
CA LEU A 116 -3.67 4.56 0.38
C LEU A 116 -2.53 3.56 0.16
N VAL A 117 -2.33 3.10 -1.07
CA VAL A 117 -1.21 2.19 -1.34
C VAL A 117 0.14 2.89 -1.19
N TRP A 118 0.21 4.19 -1.52
CA TRP A 118 1.43 4.97 -1.39
C TRP A 118 1.75 5.23 0.08
N LYS A 119 0.74 5.54 0.90
CA LYS A 119 0.83 5.58 2.37
C LYS A 119 1.36 4.26 2.95
N ALA A 120 0.97 3.12 2.37
CA ALA A 120 1.49 1.81 2.77
C ALA A 120 2.96 1.56 2.34
N VAL A 121 3.39 2.12 1.22
CA VAL A 121 4.81 2.18 0.83
C VAL A 121 5.60 2.99 1.86
N LEU A 122 5.15 4.21 2.17
CA LEU A 122 5.82 5.09 3.14
C LEU A 122 5.87 4.48 4.54
N ARG A 123 4.79 3.82 4.99
CA ARG A 123 4.81 3.04 6.23
C ARG A 123 5.91 1.99 6.23
N SER A 124 6.06 1.23 5.13
CA SER A 124 7.07 0.17 5.05
C SER A 124 8.48 0.76 5.14
N LEU A 125 8.71 1.86 4.43
CA LEU A 125 9.96 2.62 4.48
C LEU A 125 10.27 3.16 5.88
N ALA A 126 9.26 3.67 6.59
CA ALA A 126 9.40 4.12 7.97
C ALA A 126 9.67 2.94 8.92
N THR A 127 8.94 1.83 8.80
CA THR A 127 9.16 0.62 9.61
C THR A 127 10.61 0.13 9.51
N ASP A 128 11.23 0.14 8.33
CA ASP A 128 12.62 -0.26 8.16
C ASP A 128 13.60 0.62 8.97
N PHE A 129 13.28 1.90 9.14
CA PHE A 129 14.03 2.81 10.00
C PHE A 129 13.86 2.44 11.48
N PHE A 130 12.62 2.32 11.94
CA PHE A 130 12.30 2.02 13.33
C PHE A 130 12.80 0.63 13.75
N TRP A 131 12.74 -0.37 12.87
CA TRP A 131 13.27 -1.71 13.14
C TRP A 131 14.77 -1.71 13.44
N ARG A 132 15.52 -0.75 12.90
CA ARG A 132 16.95 -0.58 13.16
C ARG A 132 17.23 0.29 14.40
N CYS A 133 16.20 0.88 15.01
CA CYS A 133 16.33 1.72 16.19
C CYS A 133 16.34 0.88 17.48
N ASP A 134 17.33 1.10 18.34
CA ASP A 134 17.48 0.35 19.59
C ASP A 134 16.33 0.55 20.55
N SER A 135 15.78 1.77 20.65
CA SER A 135 14.64 2.06 21.54
C SER A 135 13.42 1.25 21.12
N TRP A 136 13.07 1.30 19.83
CA TRP A 136 11.96 0.55 19.23
C TRP A 136 12.08 -0.96 19.46
N ARG A 137 13.28 -1.51 19.27
CA ARG A 137 13.54 -2.94 19.51
C ARG A 137 13.44 -3.32 20.98
N LYS A 138 13.95 -2.48 21.89
CA LYS A 138 13.92 -2.74 23.34
C LYS A 138 12.50 -2.79 23.90
N VAL A 139 11.57 -2.01 23.33
CA VAL A 139 10.16 -2.04 23.73
C VAL A 139 9.35 -3.13 23.00
N GLY A 140 9.98 -3.90 22.11
CA GLY A 140 9.33 -5.00 21.40
C GLY A 140 8.21 -4.57 20.44
N ARG A 141 8.18 -3.29 20.04
CA ARG A 141 7.15 -2.77 19.15
C ARG A 141 7.33 -3.35 17.75
N VAL A 142 6.22 -3.82 17.19
CA VAL A 142 6.15 -4.40 15.83
C VAL A 142 5.24 -3.60 14.90
N LYS A 143 4.50 -2.62 15.44
CA LYS A 143 3.50 -1.79 14.75
C LYS A 143 3.46 -0.40 15.37
N PHE A 144 3.00 0.58 14.60
CA PHE A 144 2.87 1.96 15.08
C PHE A 144 1.66 2.11 16.01
N PHE A 145 0.49 1.57 15.63
CA PHE A 145 -0.76 1.82 16.35
C PHE A 145 -1.29 0.59 17.11
N GLU A 146 -0.42 -0.40 17.37
CA GLU A 146 -0.68 -1.56 18.23
C GLU A 146 -1.96 -2.37 17.91
N GLY A 147 -2.45 -2.34 16.67
CA GLY A 147 -3.66 -3.07 16.28
C GLY A 147 -4.97 -2.35 16.62
N LYS A 148 -4.93 -1.08 17.04
CA LYS A 148 -6.12 -0.24 17.24
C LYS A 148 -6.72 0.15 15.89
N ILE A 149 -8.04 0.29 15.84
CA ILE A 149 -8.80 0.74 14.66
C ILE A 149 -9.52 2.04 15.04
N PRO A 150 -9.40 3.13 14.24
CA PRO A 150 -10.13 4.37 14.51
C PRO A 150 -11.65 4.20 14.37
N ASP A 151 -12.44 4.98 15.11
CA ASP A 151 -13.92 4.88 15.12
C ASP A 151 -14.55 5.16 13.74
N ALA A 152 -13.92 6.02 12.93
CA ALA A 152 -14.33 6.34 11.56
C ALA A 152 -14.09 5.21 10.54
N VAL A 153 -13.55 4.07 11.00
CA VAL A 153 -13.19 2.93 10.16
C VAL A 153 -14.10 1.75 10.45
N GLY A 154 -14.68 1.18 9.40
CA GLY A 154 -15.39 -0.09 9.46
C GLY A 154 -14.46 -1.27 9.15
N LEU A 155 -14.86 -2.45 9.62
CA LEU A 155 -14.13 -3.71 9.44
C LEU A 155 -15.11 -4.80 8.95
N ILE A 156 -14.76 -5.47 7.86
CA ILE A 156 -15.46 -6.67 7.37
C ILE A 156 -14.47 -7.82 7.35
N GLU A 157 -14.76 -8.91 8.06
CA GLU A 157 -13.99 -10.15 8.00
C GLU A 157 -14.42 -10.97 6.80
N ILE A 158 -13.44 -11.44 6.00
CA ILE A 158 -13.65 -12.19 4.77
C ILE A 158 -13.18 -13.62 4.94
N GLY A 159 -14.09 -14.56 4.71
CA GLY A 159 -13.89 -15.99 4.76
C GLY A 159 -13.08 -16.53 3.58
N ARG A 160 -12.81 -17.84 3.60
CA ARG A 160 -12.04 -18.54 2.56
C ARG A 160 -12.76 -18.57 1.21
N ASP A 161 -14.08 -18.50 1.24
CA ASP A 161 -14.95 -18.39 0.08
C ASP A 161 -14.92 -16.98 -0.56
N GLY A 162 -14.29 -16.00 0.10
CA GLY A 162 -14.23 -14.62 -0.34
C GLY A 162 -15.46 -13.78 0.04
N PHE A 163 -16.27 -14.26 0.98
CA PHE A 163 -17.48 -13.57 1.48
C PHE A 163 -17.33 -13.12 2.94
N PRO A 164 -18.15 -12.16 3.40
CA PRO A 164 -18.22 -11.80 4.80
C PRO A 164 -18.49 -13.03 5.67
N VAL A 165 -17.69 -13.22 6.72
CA VAL A 165 -17.84 -14.38 7.64
C VAL A 165 -19.15 -14.28 8.44
N ASN A 166 -19.56 -13.06 8.77
CA ASN A 166 -20.76 -12.77 9.53
C ASN A 166 -21.80 -12.10 8.63
N GLU A 167 -23.08 -12.25 9.00
CA GLU A 167 -24.15 -11.45 8.39
C GLU A 167 -23.85 -9.97 8.59
N LEU A 168 -23.90 -9.22 7.49
CA LEU A 168 -23.66 -7.78 7.51
C LEU A 168 -24.97 -7.03 7.73
N HIS A 169 -24.89 -5.94 8.47
CA HIS A 169 -26.02 -5.05 8.74
C HIS A 169 -25.60 -3.59 8.60
N GLY A 170 -26.57 -2.73 8.29
CA GLY A 170 -26.38 -1.28 8.17
C GLY A 170 -25.24 -0.92 7.23
N GLU A 171 -24.40 0.01 7.66
CA GLU A 171 -23.28 0.57 6.87
C GLU A 171 -22.36 -0.50 6.26
N ALA A 172 -22.08 -1.59 6.98
CA ALA A 172 -21.20 -2.65 6.47
C ALA A 172 -21.83 -3.40 5.29
N LEU A 173 -23.15 -3.60 5.32
CA LEU A 173 -23.89 -4.24 4.22
C LEU A 173 -23.92 -3.34 2.99
N ASP A 174 -24.19 -2.05 3.19
CA ASP A 174 -24.21 -1.05 2.12
C ASP A 174 -22.84 -0.95 1.44
N TYR A 175 -21.78 -0.91 2.24
CA TYR A 175 -20.41 -0.88 1.77
C TYR A 175 -20.02 -2.15 0.98
N TRP A 176 -20.35 -3.34 1.51
CA TRP A 176 -20.12 -4.58 0.79
C TRP A 176 -20.86 -4.62 -0.56
N GLY A 177 -22.10 -4.12 -0.59
CA GLY A 177 -22.86 -3.96 -1.83
C GLY A 177 -22.16 -3.06 -2.84
N SER A 178 -21.54 -1.96 -2.39
CA SER A 178 -20.79 -1.04 -3.26
C SER A 178 -19.57 -1.71 -3.90
N ILE A 179 -18.84 -2.52 -3.14
CA ILE A 179 -17.71 -3.33 -3.64
C ILE A 179 -18.18 -4.32 -4.72
N LEU A 180 -19.28 -5.03 -4.48
CA LEU A 180 -19.83 -5.98 -5.45
C LEU A 180 -20.21 -5.28 -6.76
N ASN A 181 -20.85 -4.10 -6.67
CA ASN A 181 -21.23 -3.32 -7.84
C ASN A 181 -20.00 -2.84 -8.64
N ARG A 182 -18.96 -2.34 -7.96
CA ARG A 182 -17.73 -1.83 -8.60
C ARG A 182 -16.92 -2.91 -9.30
N SER A 183 -16.94 -4.11 -8.74
CA SER A 183 -16.13 -5.23 -9.24
C SER A 183 -16.69 -5.89 -10.50
N ASN A 184 -17.87 -5.47 -10.99
CA ASN A 184 -18.60 -6.09 -12.11
C ASN A 184 -18.74 -7.62 -11.96
N VAL A 185 -18.67 -8.14 -10.72
CA VAL A 185 -18.82 -9.55 -10.45
C VAL A 185 -20.31 -9.84 -10.39
N SER A 186 -20.83 -10.51 -11.42
CA SER A 186 -22.18 -11.05 -11.35
C SER A 186 -22.24 -12.09 -10.23
N TYR A 187 -23.35 -12.14 -9.48
CA TYR A 187 -23.62 -13.14 -8.44
C TYR A 187 -23.46 -14.60 -8.94
N LYS A 188 -23.47 -14.83 -10.26
CA LYS A 188 -23.20 -16.15 -10.87
C LYS A 188 -21.72 -16.54 -10.85
N ASN A 189 -20.79 -15.60 -11.02
CA ASN A 189 -19.34 -15.88 -11.02
C ASN A 189 -18.81 -16.22 -9.62
N ILE A 190 -19.56 -15.83 -8.59
CA ILE A 190 -19.34 -16.13 -7.17
C ILE A 190 -19.46 -17.63 -6.89
N HIS A 191 -20.42 -18.32 -7.54
CA HIS A 191 -20.64 -19.76 -7.35
C HIS A 191 -19.59 -20.64 -8.04
N GLU A 192 -18.75 -20.09 -8.91
CA GLU A 192 -17.68 -20.82 -9.61
C GLU A 192 -16.35 -20.85 -8.82
N GLY A 193 -16.34 -20.43 -7.56
CA GLY A 193 -15.20 -20.61 -6.65
C GLY A 193 -14.01 -19.68 -6.88
N LYS A 194 -14.16 -18.64 -7.72
CA LYS A 194 -13.15 -17.57 -7.84
C LYS A 194 -13.31 -16.62 -6.65
N SER A 195 -12.54 -16.87 -5.58
CA SER A 195 -12.46 -15.97 -4.42
C SER A 195 -12.18 -14.53 -4.88
N MET A 196 -13.07 -13.59 -4.53
CA MET A 196 -13.00 -12.21 -5.03
C MET A 196 -11.81 -11.42 -4.47
N MET A 197 -11.42 -11.63 -3.23
CA MET A 197 -10.33 -10.87 -2.58
C MET A 197 -9.34 -11.72 -1.78
N GLY A 198 -9.62 -13.02 -1.61
CA GLY A 198 -8.90 -13.88 -0.69
C GLY A 198 -9.42 -13.75 0.74
N VAL A 199 -8.97 -14.66 1.62
CA VAL A 199 -9.27 -14.62 3.06
C VAL A 199 -8.58 -13.43 3.71
N GLY A 200 -9.23 -12.80 4.69
CA GLY A 200 -8.64 -11.67 5.38
C GLY A 200 -9.68 -10.73 5.99
N CYS A 201 -9.36 -9.45 5.97
CA CYS A 201 -10.21 -8.38 6.47
C CYS A 201 -10.16 -7.20 5.51
N ILE A 202 -11.30 -6.54 5.32
CA ILE A 202 -11.41 -5.25 4.63
C ILE A 202 -11.62 -4.19 5.69
N LEU A 203 -10.73 -3.22 5.73
CA LEU A 203 -10.92 -1.99 6.49
C LEU A 203 -11.32 -0.90 5.51
N TYR A 204 -12.38 -0.16 5.83
CA TYR A 204 -12.96 0.85 4.94
C TYR A 204 -13.32 2.12 5.71
N SER A 205 -13.20 3.26 5.05
CA SER A 205 -13.65 4.54 5.60
C SER A 205 -15.17 4.59 5.55
N LYS A 206 -15.80 4.97 6.66
CA LYS A 206 -17.25 5.19 6.71
C LYS A 206 -17.69 6.43 5.93
N ASP A 207 -16.76 7.34 5.65
CA ASP A 207 -17.02 8.63 5.01
C ASP A 207 -16.65 8.66 3.52
N ASN A 208 -15.83 7.71 3.05
CA ASN A 208 -15.35 7.67 1.67
C ASN A 208 -15.22 6.23 1.15
N ASP A 209 -16.09 5.86 0.21
CA ASP A 209 -16.16 4.50 -0.31
C ASP A 209 -14.91 4.05 -1.10
N ASP A 210 -14.13 4.99 -1.62
CA ASP A 210 -12.90 4.69 -2.36
C ASP A 210 -11.73 4.35 -1.44
N PHE A 211 -11.88 4.65 -0.14
CA PHE A 211 -10.85 4.46 0.87
C PHE A 211 -11.05 3.14 1.60
N TRP A 212 -10.42 2.12 1.04
CA TRP A 212 -10.38 0.79 1.66
C TRP A 212 -9.04 0.11 1.45
N TYR A 213 -8.73 -0.82 2.34
CA TYR A 213 -7.69 -1.80 2.08
C TYR A 213 -8.07 -3.17 2.62
N HIS A 214 -7.75 -4.18 1.82
CA HIS A 214 -7.86 -5.58 2.18
C HIS A 214 -6.50 -6.08 2.68
N THR A 215 -6.48 -6.81 3.80
CA THR A 215 -5.29 -7.45 4.34
C THR A 215 -5.60 -8.86 4.83
N VAL A 216 -4.62 -9.76 4.73
CA VAL A 216 -4.78 -11.15 5.23
C VAL A 216 -4.78 -11.25 6.76
N ASN A 217 -4.44 -10.17 7.48
CA ASN A 217 -4.29 -10.17 8.94
C ASN A 217 -4.92 -8.91 9.54
N SER A 218 -5.96 -9.09 10.37
CA SER A 218 -6.66 -8.01 11.10
C SER A 218 -5.72 -7.15 11.94
N GLY A 219 -4.60 -7.71 12.39
CA GLY A 219 -3.57 -6.99 13.11
C GLY A 219 -2.80 -5.96 12.27
N GLN A 220 -2.91 -5.95 10.94
CA GLN A 220 -2.26 -4.95 10.09
C GLN A 220 -3.09 -3.66 9.97
N SER A 221 -3.66 -3.20 11.09
CA SER A 221 -4.57 -2.04 11.14
C SER A 221 -3.88 -0.70 10.91
N ASP A 222 -2.54 -0.59 11.01
CA ASP A 222 -1.83 0.70 10.95
C ASP A 222 -2.29 1.60 9.78
N ILE A 223 -2.55 1.03 8.60
CA ILE A 223 -2.97 1.82 7.43
C ILE A 223 -4.34 2.47 7.61
N SER A 224 -5.24 1.92 8.43
CA SER A 224 -6.56 2.52 8.63
C SER A 224 -6.49 3.89 9.33
N TRP A 225 -5.42 4.16 10.07
CA TRP A 225 -5.15 5.48 10.65
C TRP A 225 -4.83 6.55 9.61
N SER A 226 -4.55 6.16 8.36
CA SER A 226 -4.25 7.08 7.27
C SER A 226 -5.48 7.55 6.49
N PHE A 227 -6.67 7.01 6.80
CA PHE A 227 -7.90 7.36 6.10
C PHE A 227 -8.27 8.82 6.36
N GLY A 228 -8.51 9.58 5.29
CA GLY A 228 -8.86 10.99 5.37
C GLY A 228 -7.71 11.94 5.77
N LEU A 229 -6.49 11.43 5.99
CA LEU A 229 -5.32 12.28 6.23
C LEU A 229 -4.67 12.69 4.91
N GLU A 230 -4.05 13.87 4.86
CA GLU A 230 -3.13 14.18 3.75
C GLU A 230 -1.87 13.32 3.85
N ILE A 231 -1.15 13.18 2.73
CA ILE A 231 0.02 12.29 2.66
C ILE A 231 1.14 12.71 3.61
N GLU A 232 1.36 14.01 3.82
CA GLU A 232 2.35 14.54 4.76
C GLU A 232 1.95 14.31 6.21
N ASP A 233 0.69 14.58 6.55
CA ASP A 233 0.16 14.39 7.91
C ASP A 233 0.26 12.92 8.33
N TRP A 234 0.01 12.01 7.39
CA TRP A 234 0.23 10.57 7.61
C TRP A 234 1.69 10.23 7.90
N VAL A 235 2.62 10.80 7.13
CA VAL A 235 4.06 10.59 7.36
C VAL A 235 4.48 11.14 8.72
N ASP A 236 4.01 12.32 9.08
CA ASP A 236 4.30 12.93 10.39
C ASP A 236 3.81 12.06 11.53
N LEU A 237 2.54 11.63 11.46
CA LEU A 237 1.95 10.76 12.45
C LEU A 237 2.74 9.45 12.61
N LEU A 238 3.22 8.84 11.51
CA LEU A 238 4.03 7.63 11.57
C LEU A 238 5.34 7.83 12.36
N PHE A 239 6.05 8.94 12.11
CA PHE A 239 7.31 9.20 12.80
C PHE A 239 7.08 9.61 14.25
N GLU A 240 6.07 10.44 14.52
CA GLU A 240 5.69 10.83 15.88
C GLU A 240 5.33 9.63 16.74
N GLU A 241 4.44 8.75 16.25
CA GLU A 241 4.06 7.52 16.97
C GLU A 241 5.22 6.53 17.08
N GLY A 242 6.08 6.50 16.06
CA GLY A 242 7.28 5.68 16.03
C GLY A 242 8.28 6.04 17.13
N MET A 243 8.33 7.29 17.55
CA MET A 243 9.30 7.78 18.54
C MET A 243 8.83 7.67 19.99
N LYS A 244 7.55 7.33 20.21
CA LYS A 244 6.99 7.07 21.54
C LYS A 244 7.49 5.75 22.13
#